data_AF-A0A1M6EYM6-F1
#
_entry.id   AF-A0A1M6EYM6-F1
#
_cell.length_a   1.000
_cell.length_b   1.000
_cell.length_c   1.000
_cell.angle_alpha   90.00
_cell.angle_beta   90.00
_cell.angle_gamma   90.00
#
_symmetry.space_group_name_H-M   'P 1'
#
loop_
_entity.id
_entity.type
_entity.pdbx_description
1 polymer ?
#
loop_
_entity_poly.entity_id
_entity_poly.type
_entity_poly.pdbx_seq_one_letter_code
_entity_poly.pdbx_strand_id
1 'polypeptide(L)'
;MADASKRPEWNDYFLDISKAVGKRSTCLRRKYGAIIVKDKIIISTGYNGAPRGEANCIDTGLCERQRLGIKPGQNYELCVAVHAEQNAIINGDPEKMKGATAYIVGYNADGTLASGKPCLLCRRMLRNAMLDKVIYLESDGSTVEVAPKDIK
;
A
#
# COMPACT_ATOMS: atom_id res chain seq x y z
N MET A 1 13.39 -31.96 -9.45
CA MET A 1 14.65 -31.19 -9.42
C MET A 1 14.27 -29.80 -8.99
N ALA A 2 14.66 -29.38 -7.77
CA ALA A 2 14.38 -28.03 -7.30
C ALA A 2 15.18 -27.07 -8.17
N ASP A 3 14.46 -26.21 -8.90
CA ASP A 3 15.05 -25.09 -9.64
C ASP A 3 15.98 -24.32 -8.70
N ALA A 4 17.21 -24.06 -9.14
CA ALA A 4 18.17 -23.28 -8.38
C ALA A 4 17.64 -21.84 -8.34
N SER A 5 16.82 -21.55 -7.33
CA SER A 5 16.12 -20.27 -7.18
C SER A 5 17.13 -19.13 -7.31
N LYS A 6 17.05 -18.42 -8.44
CA LYS A 6 17.80 -17.19 -8.67
C LYS A 6 17.47 -16.23 -7.54
N ARG A 7 18.49 -15.68 -6.89
CA ARG A 7 18.33 -14.68 -5.84
C ARG A 7 17.51 -13.50 -6.41
N PRO A 8 16.40 -13.09 -5.76
CA PRO A 8 15.58 -12.00 -6.26
C PRO A 8 16.34 -10.68 -6.20
N GLU A 9 16.08 -9.81 -7.17
CA GLU A 9 16.50 -8.42 -7.10
C GLU A 9 15.77 -7.69 -5.98
N TRP A 10 16.34 -6.58 -5.51
CA TRP A 10 15.80 -5.86 -4.35
C TRP A 10 14.35 -5.41 -4.53
N ASN A 11 14.00 -4.88 -5.71
CA ASN A 11 12.64 -4.43 -5.97
C ASN A 11 11.64 -5.59 -5.94
N ASP A 12 11.96 -6.73 -6.54
CA ASP A 12 11.10 -7.92 -6.53
C ASP A 12 10.89 -8.42 -5.09
N TYR A 13 11.97 -8.49 -4.31
CA TYR A 13 11.93 -8.88 -2.91
C TYR A 13 11.01 -7.98 -2.07
N PHE A 14 11.14 -6.66 -2.20
CA PHE A 14 10.34 -5.71 -1.43
C PHE A 14 8.87 -5.63 -1.90
N LEU A 15 8.62 -5.81 -3.20
CA LEU A 15 7.26 -5.94 -3.72
C LEU A 15 6.60 -7.24 -3.24
N ASP A 16 7.33 -8.36 -3.18
CA ASP A 16 6.81 -9.62 -2.65
C ASP A 16 6.48 -9.55 -1.15
N ILE A 17 7.30 -8.86 -0.37
CA ILE A 17 6.97 -8.57 1.02
C ILE A 17 5.72 -7.68 1.11
N SER A 18 5.59 -6.67 0.25
CA SER A 18 4.40 -5.81 0.19
C SER A 18 3.14 -6.63 -0.12
N LYS A 19 3.22 -7.63 -1.01
CA LYS A 19 2.13 -8.60 -1.25
C LYS A 19 1.76 -9.34 0.04
N ALA A 20 2.76 -9.83 0.78
CA ALA A 20 2.53 -10.55 2.03
C ALA A 20 1.88 -9.67 3.10
N VAL A 21 2.33 -8.41 3.24
CA VAL A 21 1.74 -7.41 4.15
C VAL A 21 0.27 -7.16 3.79
N GLY A 22 -0.03 -7.02 2.49
CA GLY A 22 -1.40 -6.79 2.00
C GLY A 22 -2.37 -7.91 2.32
N LYS A 23 -1.91 -9.15 2.55
CA LYS A 23 -2.76 -10.27 2.97
C LYS A 23 -3.44 -10.04 4.33
N ARG A 24 -2.90 -9.15 5.17
CA ARG A 24 -3.52 -8.74 6.45
C ARG A 24 -4.60 -7.66 6.31
N SER A 25 -4.80 -7.11 5.11
CA SER A 25 -5.85 -6.12 4.85
C SER A 25 -7.22 -6.62 5.27
N THR A 26 -7.97 -5.72 5.90
CA THR A 26 -9.31 -5.98 6.41
C THR A 26 -10.39 -5.28 5.59
N CYS A 27 -10.04 -4.82 4.39
CA CYS A 27 -10.98 -4.22 3.44
C CYS A 27 -11.64 -5.29 2.57
N LEU A 28 -12.95 -5.16 2.35
CA LEU A 28 -13.73 -6.07 1.50
C LEU A 28 -13.49 -5.87 0.00
N ARG A 29 -13.00 -4.69 -0.42
CA ARG A 29 -12.90 -4.30 -1.84
C ARG A 29 -11.53 -4.53 -2.45
N ARG A 30 -10.49 -4.09 -1.73
CA ARG A 30 -9.11 -4.09 -2.22
C ARG A 30 -8.15 -4.28 -1.06
N LYS A 31 -7.17 -5.14 -1.25
CA LYS A 31 -6.17 -5.50 -0.26
C LYS A 31 -4.83 -4.91 -0.67
N TYR A 32 -4.44 -3.84 0.00
CA TYR A 32 -3.18 -3.14 -0.23
C TYR A 32 -2.19 -3.44 0.89
N GLY A 33 -0.94 -3.64 0.49
CA GLY A 33 0.22 -3.66 1.38
C GLY A 33 1.24 -2.64 0.91
N ALA A 34 1.85 -1.95 1.87
CA ALA A 34 2.90 -0.99 1.66
C ALA A 34 4.03 -1.22 2.67
N ILE A 35 5.28 -1.06 2.23
CA ILE A 35 6.44 -1.02 3.12
C ILE A 35 7.32 0.17 2.79
N ILE A 36 8.02 0.70 3.79
CA ILE A 36 9.00 1.78 3.61
C ILE A 36 10.38 1.21 3.89
N VAL A 37 11.31 1.43 2.97
CA VAL A 37 12.64 0.82 2.98
C VAL A 37 13.70 1.89 2.81
N LYS A 38 14.74 1.82 3.63
CA LYS A 38 15.94 2.66 3.52
C LYS A 38 17.17 1.79 3.73
N ASP A 39 18.19 1.97 2.89
CA ASP A 39 19.45 1.19 2.98
C ASP A 39 19.21 -0.33 2.99
N LYS A 40 18.20 -0.79 2.23
CA LYS A 40 17.74 -2.19 2.15
C LYS A 40 17.19 -2.76 3.46
N ILE A 41 16.87 -1.90 4.42
CA ILE A 41 16.23 -2.25 5.69
C ILE A 41 14.78 -1.75 5.66
N ILE A 42 13.86 -2.63 6.02
CA ILE A 42 12.44 -2.26 6.17
C ILE A 42 12.31 -1.43 7.44
N ILE A 43 11.89 -0.18 7.28
CA ILE A 43 11.64 0.76 8.37
C ILE A 43 10.26 0.52 8.99
N SER A 44 9.26 0.32 8.13
CA SER A 44 7.89 0.10 8.56
C SER A 44 7.06 -0.61 7.49
N THR A 45 5.90 -1.11 7.92
CA THR A 45 4.91 -1.76 7.06
C THR A 45 3.52 -1.22 7.36
N GLY A 46 2.63 -1.26 6.38
CA GLY A 46 1.23 -0.91 6.52
C GLY A 46 0.35 -1.67 5.54
N TYR A 47 -0.86 -2.01 5.97
CA TYR A 47 -1.92 -2.51 5.11
C TYR A 47 -3.17 -1.65 5.33
N ASN A 48 -4.09 -1.66 4.39
CA ASN A 48 -5.33 -0.89 4.55
C ASN A 48 -6.33 -1.61 5.47
N GLY A 49 -6.88 -0.88 6.44
CA GLY A 49 -7.80 -1.39 7.46
C GLY A 49 -8.33 -0.28 8.35
N ALA A 50 -9.33 -0.58 9.19
CA ALA A 50 -9.89 0.41 10.11
C ALA A 50 -8.83 0.94 11.10
N PRO A 51 -9.02 2.13 11.69
CA PRO A 51 -8.17 2.64 12.76
C PRO A 51 -8.07 1.64 13.92
N ARG A 52 -6.96 1.74 14.67
CA ARG A 52 -6.71 0.84 15.81
C ARG A 52 -7.85 0.95 16.83
N GLY A 53 -8.47 -0.18 17.15
CA GLY A 53 -9.57 -0.26 18.12
C GLY A 53 -10.97 -0.14 17.49
N GLU A 54 -11.08 0.14 16.20
CA GLU A 54 -12.36 0.18 15.49
C GLU A 54 -12.66 -1.15 14.77
N ALA A 55 -13.94 -1.43 14.52
CA ALA A 55 -14.36 -2.62 13.80
C ALA A 55 -13.96 -2.55 12.32
N ASN A 56 -13.43 -3.65 11.78
CA ASN A 56 -13.05 -3.70 10.38
C ASN A 56 -14.25 -3.98 9.46
N CYS A 57 -14.07 -3.71 8.16
CA CYS A 57 -15.08 -4.10 7.17
C CYS A 57 -15.30 -5.62 7.13
N ILE A 58 -14.26 -6.43 7.33
CA ILE A 58 -14.41 -7.90 7.42
C ILE A 58 -15.19 -8.35 8.67
N ASP A 59 -15.12 -7.59 9.77
CA ASP A 59 -15.79 -7.93 11.03
C ASP A 59 -17.29 -7.62 10.94
N THR A 60 -17.63 -6.52 10.28
CA THR A 60 -19.01 -6.04 10.12
C THR A 60 -19.69 -6.58 8.86
N GLY A 61 -18.92 -7.11 7.90
CA GLY A 61 -19.42 -7.46 6.56
C GLY A 61 -19.88 -6.26 5.74
N LEU A 62 -19.62 -5.02 6.19
CA LEU A 62 -20.16 -3.80 5.61
C LEU A 62 -19.04 -2.91 5.04
N CYS A 63 -19.25 -2.42 3.82
CA CYS A 63 -18.48 -1.33 3.25
C CYS A 63 -19.44 -0.27 2.70
N GLU A 64 -19.49 0.88 3.36
CA GLU A 64 -20.42 1.95 3.01
C GLU A 64 -20.22 2.46 1.57
N ARG A 65 -18.95 2.58 1.17
CA ARG A 65 -18.61 2.93 -0.22
C ARG A 65 -19.10 1.91 -1.24
N GLN A 66 -19.17 0.63 -0.89
CA GLN A 66 -19.69 -0.42 -1.77
C GLN A 66 -21.22 -0.34 -1.82
N ARG A 67 -21.87 -0.17 -0.66
CA ARG A 67 -23.32 -0.02 -0.53
C ARG A 67 -23.87 1.15 -1.35
N LEU A 68 -23.13 2.27 -1.38
CA LEU A 68 -23.48 3.47 -2.12
C LEU A 68 -22.91 3.54 -3.54
N GLY A 69 -22.22 2.50 -4.02
CA GLY A 69 -21.67 2.48 -5.38
C GLY A 69 -20.61 3.55 -5.67
N ILE A 70 -19.85 3.99 -4.65
CA ILE A 70 -18.89 5.08 -4.77
C ILE A 70 -17.67 4.67 -5.59
N LYS A 71 -17.43 5.41 -6.67
CA LYS A 71 -16.29 5.22 -7.58
C LYS A 71 -14.95 5.46 -6.89
N PRO A 72 -13.85 4.87 -7.40
CA PRO A 72 -12.50 5.17 -6.92
C PRO A 72 -12.23 6.69 -6.98
N GLY A 73 -11.53 7.22 -5.97
CA GLY A 73 -11.07 8.60 -5.96
C GLY A 73 -12.07 9.65 -5.43
N GLN A 74 -13.28 9.24 -5.04
CA GLN A 74 -14.35 10.14 -4.57
C GLN A 74 -14.76 9.83 -3.13
N ASN A 75 -15.28 10.82 -2.40
CA ASN A 75 -15.90 10.68 -1.06
C ASN A 75 -15.08 9.85 -0.06
N TYR A 76 -13.80 10.17 0.09
CA TYR A 76 -12.87 9.43 0.95
C TYR A 76 -13.36 9.30 2.39
N GLU A 77 -14.10 10.29 2.89
CA GLU A 77 -14.71 10.34 4.22
C GLU A 77 -15.68 9.18 4.50
N LEU A 78 -16.23 8.53 3.47
CA LEU A 78 -17.08 7.35 3.62
C LEU A 78 -16.28 6.05 3.84
N CYS A 79 -14.96 6.10 3.66
CA CYS A 79 -14.09 4.97 3.94
C CYS A 79 -13.65 5.02 5.41
N VAL A 80 -13.93 3.98 6.18
CA VAL A 80 -13.32 3.83 7.51
C VAL A 80 -11.85 3.41 7.41
N ALA A 81 -11.43 2.78 6.31
CA ALA A 81 -10.08 2.25 6.21
C ALA A 81 -9.03 3.36 6.06
N VAL A 82 -8.03 3.34 6.94
CA VAL A 82 -6.75 4.01 6.74
C VAL A 82 -5.99 3.24 5.66
N HIS A 83 -5.45 3.94 4.68
CA HIS A 83 -4.75 3.33 3.55
C HIS A 83 -3.42 2.68 3.96
N ALA A 84 -2.93 1.75 3.14
CA ALA A 84 -1.70 1.02 3.42
C ALA A 84 -0.49 1.96 3.56
N GLU A 85 -0.38 2.94 2.67
CA GLU A 85 0.66 3.96 2.67
C GLU A 85 0.61 4.82 3.95
N GLN A 86 -0.60 5.21 4.36
CA GLN A 86 -0.80 6.00 5.57
C GLN A 86 -0.38 5.21 6.80
N ASN A 87 -0.80 3.95 6.91
CA ASN A 87 -0.38 3.08 8.00
C ASN A 87 1.12 2.83 8.00
N ALA A 88 1.76 2.68 6.83
CA ALA A 88 3.21 2.53 6.76
C ALA A 88 3.94 3.78 7.30
N ILE A 89 3.45 4.98 6.97
CA ILE A 89 3.97 6.24 7.51
C ILE A 89 3.71 6.34 9.03
N ILE A 90 2.49 6.08 9.48
CA ILE A 90 2.10 6.17 10.91
C ILE A 90 2.92 5.21 11.77
N ASN A 91 3.25 4.03 11.25
CA ASN A 91 4.04 3.02 11.95
C ASN A 91 5.55 3.29 11.90
N GLY A 92 6.01 4.20 11.04
CA GLY A 92 7.43 4.47 10.82
C GLY A 92 7.97 5.60 11.66
N ASP A 93 9.27 5.53 11.97
CA ASP A 93 10.01 6.64 12.57
C ASP A 93 10.25 7.74 11.51
N PRO A 94 9.72 8.97 11.69
CA PRO A 94 9.84 10.04 10.70
C PRO A 94 11.28 10.37 10.28
N GLU A 95 12.25 10.28 11.20
CA GLU A 95 13.64 10.59 10.88
C GLU A 95 14.27 9.49 10.01
N LYS A 96 13.91 8.22 10.27
CA LYS A 96 14.40 7.09 9.48
C LYS A 96 13.77 7.02 8.08
N MET A 97 12.59 7.60 7.89
CA MET A 97 11.89 7.59 6.60
C MET A 97 12.43 8.64 5.61
N LYS A 98 13.13 9.69 6.04
CA LYS A 98 13.66 10.71 5.12
C LYS A 98 14.56 10.08 4.06
N GLY A 99 14.28 10.33 2.79
CA GLY A 99 14.99 9.76 1.64
C GLY A 99 14.73 8.27 1.40
N ALA A 100 13.73 7.67 2.06
CA ALA A 100 13.39 6.26 1.87
C ALA A 100 12.52 6.03 0.63
N THR A 101 12.35 4.76 0.27
CA THR A 101 11.50 4.29 -0.82
C THR A 101 10.28 3.57 -0.26
N ALA A 102 9.08 3.93 -0.72
CA ALA A 102 7.88 3.14 -0.47
C ALA A 102 7.69 2.07 -1.55
N TYR A 103 7.33 0.85 -1.15
CA TYR A 103 6.91 -0.22 -2.05
C TYR A 103 5.44 -0.53 -1.80
N ILE A 104 4.61 -0.61 -2.86
CA ILE A 104 3.15 -0.74 -2.72
C ILE A 104 2.61 -1.79 -3.70
N VAL A 105 1.77 -2.69 -3.20
CA VAL A 105 1.04 -3.66 -4.03
C VAL A 105 -0.41 -3.73 -3.60
N GLY A 106 -1.32 -3.81 -4.57
CA GLY A 106 -2.75 -3.94 -4.37
C GLY A 106 -3.35 -5.14 -5.10
N TYR A 107 -4.36 -5.75 -4.49
CA TYR A 107 -5.21 -6.76 -5.12
C TYR A 107 -6.68 -6.36 -4.99
N ASN A 108 -7.48 -6.63 -6.01
CA ASN A 108 -8.94 -6.55 -5.91
C ASN A 108 -9.49 -7.76 -5.12
N ALA A 109 -10.77 -7.69 -4.74
CA ALA A 109 -11.44 -8.76 -4.02
C ALA A 109 -11.46 -10.11 -4.77
N ASP A 110 -11.43 -10.08 -6.11
CA ASP A 110 -11.37 -11.25 -6.99
C ASP A 110 -9.95 -11.84 -7.14
N GLY A 111 -8.95 -11.24 -6.50
CA GLY A 111 -7.56 -11.69 -6.56
C GLY A 111 -6.76 -11.16 -7.74
N THR A 112 -7.35 -10.37 -8.64
CA THR A 112 -6.62 -9.67 -9.71
C THR A 112 -5.77 -8.54 -9.15
N LEU A 113 -4.68 -8.19 -9.83
CA LEU A 113 -3.85 -7.05 -9.43
C LEU A 113 -4.64 -5.75 -9.56
N ALA A 114 -4.54 -4.93 -8.52
CA ALA A 114 -5.01 -3.56 -8.53
C ALA A 114 -3.80 -2.63 -8.61
N SER A 115 -3.94 -1.52 -9.34
CA SER A 115 -2.93 -0.46 -9.37
C SER A 115 -2.50 -0.07 -7.96
N GLY A 116 -1.21 -0.20 -7.67
CA GLY A 116 -0.54 0.26 -6.46
C GLY A 116 -0.27 1.77 -6.45
N LYS A 117 -0.70 2.50 -7.49
CA LYS A 117 -0.51 3.95 -7.58
C LYS A 117 -1.18 4.65 -6.38
N PRO A 118 -0.42 5.43 -5.57
CA PRO A 118 -0.98 6.14 -4.43
C PRO A 118 -2.09 7.10 -4.83
N CYS A 119 -3.15 7.16 -4.01
CA CYS A 119 -4.18 8.18 -4.18
C CYS A 119 -3.63 9.58 -3.86
N LEU A 120 -4.35 10.64 -4.25
CA LEU A 120 -3.93 12.02 -4.00
C LEU A 120 -3.70 12.34 -2.52
N LEU A 121 -4.44 11.70 -1.61
CA LEU A 121 -4.26 11.86 -0.17
C LEU A 121 -2.94 11.22 0.29
N CYS A 122 -2.70 9.97 -0.10
CA CYS A 122 -1.47 9.25 0.24
C CYS A 122 -0.25 9.92 -0.38
N ARG A 123 -0.34 10.43 -1.61
CA ARG A 123 0.71 11.25 -2.24
C ARG A 123 1.15 12.41 -1.35
N ARG A 124 0.20 13.19 -0.81
CA ARG A 124 0.52 14.33 0.07
C ARG A 124 1.30 13.87 1.30
N MET A 125 0.89 12.75 1.89
CA MET A 125 1.55 12.18 3.07
C MET A 125 2.94 11.62 2.76
N LEU A 126 3.11 10.88 1.66
CA LEU A 126 4.40 10.35 1.20
C LEU A 126 5.40 11.49 0.95
N ARG A 127 4.95 12.59 0.35
CA ARG A 127 5.77 13.80 0.17
C ARG A 127 6.10 14.46 1.51
N ASN A 128 5.13 14.58 2.42
CA ASN A 128 5.35 15.18 3.73
C ASN A 128 6.29 14.34 4.61
N ALA A 129 6.30 13.02 4.43
CA ALA A 129 7.23 12.09 5.06
C ALA A 129 8.64 12.13 4.44
N MET A 130 8.87 13.00 3.45
CA MET A 130 10.15 13.18 2.76
C MET A 130 10.69 11.89 2.12
N LEU A 131 9.80 11.07 1.55
CA LEU A 131 10.21 9.93 0.74
C LEU A 131 10.71 10.39 -0.64
N ASP A 132 11.76 9.73 -1.13
CA ASP A 132 12.33 10.05 -2.44
C ASP A 132 11.60 9.33 -3.57
N LYS A 133 11.18 8.09 -3.31
CA LYS A 133 10.65 7.19 -4.34
C LYS A 133 9.44 6.41 -3.86
N VAL A 134 8.58 6.07 -4.82
CA VAL A 134 7.51 5.10 -4.69
C VAL A 134 7.67 4.10 -5.83
N ILE A 135 7.72 2.82 -5.48
CA ILE A 135 7.75 1.70 -6.41
C ILE A 135 6.48 0.88 -6.20
N TYR A 136 5.73 0.63 -7.26
CA TYR A 136 4.48 -0.10 -7.15
C TYR A 136 4.20 -0.99 -8.35
N LEU A 137 3.34 -1.99 -8.16
CA LEU A 137 2.81 -2.79 -9.26
C LEU A 137 1.57 -2.15 -9.86
N GLU A 138 1.56 -2.03 -11.18
CA GLU A 138 0.38 -1.63 -11.94
C GLU A 138 -0.56 -2.84 -12.15
N SER A 139 -1.79 -2.59 -12.59
CA SER A 139 -2.79 -3.66 -12.79
C SER A 139 -2.38 -4.74 -13.81
N ASP A 140 -1.46 -4.43 -14.72
CA ASP A 140 -0.90 -5.37 -15.69
C ASP A 140 0.33 -6.14 -15.15
N GLY A 141 0.74 -5.89 -13.91
CA GLY A 141 1.92 -6.50 -13.28
C GLY A 141 3.24 -5.79 -13.59
N SER A 142 3.24 -4.72 -14.38
CA SER A 142 4.43 -3.91 -14.59
C SER A 142 4.83 -3.17 -13.30
N THR A 143 6.14 -2.95 -13.13
CA THR A 143 6.67 -2.18 -12.00
C THR A 143 6.86 -0.73 -12.43
N VAL A 144 6.33 0.20 -11.64
CA VAL A 144 6.45 1.64 -11.86
C VAL A 144 7.26 2.25 -10.73
N GLU A 145 8.27 3.05 -11.08
CA GLU A 145 9.05 3.87 -10.15
C GLU A 145 8.75 5.34 -10.41
N VAL A 146 8.39 6.08 -9.36
CA VAL A 146 8.03 7.50 -9.45
C VAL A 146 8.35 8.23 -8.16
N ALA A 147 8.73 9.51 -8.24
CA ALA A 147 8.87 10.35 -7.06
C ALA A 147 7.49 10.82 -6.57
N PRO A 148 7.25 10.98 -5.25
CA PRO A 148 5.94 11.44 -4.74
C PRO A 148 5.44 12.75 -5.34
N LYS A 149 6.35 13.65 -5.75
CA LYS A 149 6.01 14.93 -6.38
C LYS A 149 5.39 14.76 -7.77
N ASP A 150 5.67 13.67 -8.48
CA ASP A 150 5.28 13.45 -9.88
C ASP A 150 4.01 12.60 -10.02
N ILE A 151 3.48 12.06 -8.91
CA ILE A 151 2.21 11.34 -8.88
C ILE A 151 1.07 12.33 -9.14
N LYS A 152 0.30 12.10 -10.21
CA LYS A 152 -0.88 12.90 -10.59
C LYS A 152 -2.19 12.18 -10.28
#